data_AF-A0A5Q8CC09-F1
#
_entry.id   AF-A0A5Q8CC09-F1
#
_cell.length_a   1.000
_cell.length_b   1.000
_cell.length_c   1.000
_cell.angle_alpha   90.00
_cell.angle_beta   90.00
_cell.angle_gamma   90.00
#
_symmetry.space_group_name_H-M   'P 1'
#
loop_
_entity.id
_entity.type
_entity.pdbx_description
1 polymer ?
#
loop_
_entity_poly.entity_id
_entity_poly.type
_entity_poly.pdbx_seq_one_letter_code
_entity_poly.pdbx_strand_id
1 'polypeptide(L)'
;MMADQPSARKDWNQLRARLFMAAIVVLSTFSAAKAADPSPFGNDLPSLAPMLERVVPSVVSISVKGKMTGSADPLLSDPFLRKFFGLPEQPSLSERSFQVAGSGVIVDGQEGYVLTNSHLLDNADEITVTLLDRRSFPAKIVGTDPPTDI
;
A
#
# COMPACT_ATOMS: atom_id res chain seq x y z
N MET A 1 20.93 98.92 -3.76
CA MET A 1 19.90 98.60 -4.78
C MET A 1 20.55 97.70 -5.80
N MET A 2 20.12 96.48 -6.11
CA MET A 2 18.91 95.71 -5.79
C MET A 2 19.23 94.21 -6.02
N ALA A 3 18.63 93.35 -5.17
CA ALA A 3 18.36 91.88 -5.19
C ALA A 3 18.92 91.02 -6.35
N ASP A 4 19.56 89.85 -6.18
CA ASP A 4 19.34 88.64 -5.36
C ASP A 4 18.10 87.76 -5.73
N GLN A 5 18.42 86.54 -6.21
CA GLN A 5 17.65 85.26 -6.33
C GLN A 5 16.55 85.04 -7.41
N PRO A 6 16.22 83.77 -7.81
CA PRO A 6 17.09 82.60 -8.06
C PRO A 6 16.62 81.63 -9.20
N SER A 7 17.41 80.58 -9.39
CA SER A 7 17.41 79.46 -10.35
C SER A 7 16.20 78.48 -10.35
N ALA A 8 14.96 78.97 -10.46
CA ALA A 8 13.74 78.17 -10.21
C ALA A 8 13.36 77.03 -11.20
N ARG A 9 14.15 76.72 -12.25
CA ARG A 9 13.80 75.64 -13.22
C ARG A 9 14.54 74.32 -13.01
N LYS A 10 15.67 74.31 -12.28
CA LYS A 10 16.49 73.11 -12.09
C LYS A 10 15.99 72.22 -10.93
N ASP A 11 15.19 72.81 -10.05
CA ASP A 11 14.82 72.23 -8.76
C ASP A 11 13.59 71.32 -8.86
N TRP A 12 12.77 71.48 -9.90
CA TRP A 12 11.52 70.71 -10.05
C TRP A 12 11.76 69.23 -10.36
N ASN A 13 12.78 68.92 -11.17
CA ASN A 13 13.16 67.53 -11.46
C ASN A 13 13.89 66.89 -10.28
N GLN A 14 14.65 67.67 -9.50
CA GLN A 14 15.32 67.23 -8.27
C GLN A 14 14.31 66.96 -7.15
N LEU A 15 13.27 67.79 -7.00
CA LEU A 15 12.17 67.55 -6.05
C LEU A 15 11.31 66.35 -6.46
N ARG A 16 10.98 66.21 -7.75
CA ARG A 16 10.23 65.03 -8.24
C ARG A 16 11.02 63.74 -8.04
N ALA A 17 12.32 63.75 -8.31
CA ALA A 17 13.20 62.60 -8.08
C ALA A 17 13.34 62.26 -6.57
N ARG A 18 13.43 63.27 -5.70
CA ARG A 18 13.47 63.06 -4.24
C ARG A 18 12.15 62.57 -3.66
N LEU A 19 11.02 63.08 -4.14
CA LEU A 19 9.68 62.60 -3.76
C LEU A 19 9.41 61.19 -4.28
N PHE A 20 9.87 60.84 -5.49
CA PHE A 20 9.83 59.46 -6.01
C PHE A 20 10.74 58.51 -5.22
N MET A 21 11.96 58.93 -4.86
CA MET A 21 12.84 58.11 -4.01
C MET A 21 12.27 57.93 -2.60
N ALA A 22 11.69 58.97 -2.00
CA ALA A 22 11.02 58.85 -0.70
C ALA A 22 9.81 57.91 -0.76
N ALA A 23 9.03 57.94 -1.85
CA ALA A 23 7.89 57.03 -2.05
C ALA A 23 8.33 55.56 -2.23
N ILE A 24 9.47 55.31 -2.89
CA ILE A 24 10.02 53.95 -3.08
C ILE A 24 10.61 53.40 -1.76
N VAL A 25 11.24 54.25 -0.94
CA VAL A 25 11.78 53.85 0.36
C VAL A 25 10.67 53.52 1.37
N VAL A 26 9.56 54.26 1.36
CA VAL A 26 8.40 53.98 2.23
C VAL A 26 7.65 52.71 1.82
N LEU A 27 7.67 52.33 0.53
CA LEU A 27 7.06 51.08 0.06
C LEU A 27 7.89 49.82 0.39
N SER A 28 9.14 49.99 0.78
CA SER A 28 10.09 48.90 1.06
C SER A 28 10.03 48.39 2.51
N THR A 29 9.27 49.05 3.39
CA THR A 29 9.21 48.71 4.83
C THR A 29 7.97 47.93 5.26
N PHE A 30 7.11 47.50 4.33
CA PHE A 30 6.03 46.56 4.66
C PHE A 30 6.61 45.15 4.80
N SER A 31 7.15 44.87 5.99
CA SER A 31 7.49 43.51 6.40
C SER A 31 6.19 42.72 6.56
N ALA A 32 5.91 41.79 5.66
CA ALA A 32 4.80 40.87 5.81
C ALA A 32 5.06 40.02 7.06
N ALA A 33 4.30 40.28 8.13
CA ALA A 33 4.32 39.44 9.32
C ALA A 33 3.90 38.03 8.90
N LYS A 34 4.86 37.11 8.84
CA LYS A 34 4.59 35.69 8.58
C LYS A 34 3.83 35.17 9.80
N ALA A 35 2.53 34.94 9.66
CA ALA A 35 1.75 34.30 10.71
C ALA A 35 2.41 32.97 11.07
N ALA A 36 2.80 32.82 12.33
CA ALA A 36 3.29 31.54 12.84
C ALA A 36 2.12 30.56 12.84
N ASP A 37 2.28 29.46 12.13
CA ASP A 37 1.29 28.38 12.07
C ASP A 37 1.18 27.75 13.47
N PRO A 38 0.01 27.77 14.13
CA PRO A 38 -0.17 27.23 15.48
C PRO A 38 -0.28 25.70 15.52
N SER A 39 0.01 25.01 14.42
CA SER A 39 -0.07 23.55 14.35
C SER A 39 1.01 22.89 15.24
N PRO A 40 0.63 22.09 16.25
CA PRO A 40 1.59 21.43 17.15
C PRO A 40 2.40 20.33 16.46
N PHE A 41 1.95 19.92 15.28
CA PHE A 41 2.70 19.09 14.33
C PHE A 41 3.01 19.99 13.15
N GLY A 42 4.30 20.15 12.81
CA GLY A 42 4.69 20.90 11.61
C GLY A 42 4.05 20.31 10.35
N ASN A 43 4.30 20.92 9.18
CA ASN A 43 3.76 20.49 7.89
C ASN A 43 4.03 19.01 7.50
N ASP A 44 4.82 18.28 8.30
CA ASP A 44 5.05 16.84 8.20
C ASP A 44 4.20 16.10 9.24
N LEU A 45 3.01 15.67 8.81
CA LEU A 45 2.23 14.71 9.58
C LEU A 45 3.04 13.40 9.70
N PRO A 46 3.16 12.81 10.90
CA PRO A 46 3.86 11.54 11.07
C PRO A 46 3.19 10.45 10.22
N SER A 47 4.00 9.71 9.45
CA SER A 47 3.54 8.67 8.51
C SER A 47 4.24 7.34 8.77
N LEU A 48 3.50 6.24 8.57
CA LEU A 48 4.04 4.88 8.58
C LEU A 48 4.75 4.51 7.27
N ALA A 49 4.64 5.33 6.22
CA ALA A 49 5.22 5.04 4.90
C ALA A 49 6.71 4.67 4.94
N PRO A 50 7.61 5.38 5.68
CA PRO A 50 9.03 5.03 5.74
C PRO A 50 9.31 3.68 6.42
N MET A 51 8.38 3.17 7.24
CA MET A 51 8.48 1.82 7.81
C MET A 51 8.00 0.78 6.79
N LEU A 52 6.87 1.04 6.13
CA LEU A 52 6.30 0.12 5.13
C LEU A 52 7.23 -0.09 3.94
N GLU A 53 7.90 0.96 3.45
CA GLU A 53 8.90 0.85 2.36
C GLU A 53 10.00 -0.17 2.66
N ARG A 54 10.34 -0.39 3.93
CA ARG A 54 11.34 -1.35 4.38
C ARG A 54 10.79 -2.76 4.62
N VAL A 55 9.51 -2.89 4.96
CA VAL A 55 8.91 -4.17 5.41
C VAL A 55 8.12 -4.87 4.30
N VAL A 56 7.44 -4.11 3.44
CA VAL A 56 6.58 -4.65 2.38
C VAL A 56 7.30 -5.63 1.43
N PRO A 57 8.59 -5.44 1.07
CA PRO A 57 9.30 -6.43 0.25
C PRO A 57 9.42 -7.84 0.87
N SER A 58 9.28 -7.96 2.20
CA SER A 58 9.32 -9.25 2.90
C SER A 58 7.99 -10.00 2.88
N VAL A 59 6.90 -9.37 2.41
CA VAL A 59 5.57 -9.98 2.37
C VAL A 59 5.34 -10.62 1.01
N VAL A 60 4.74 -11.81 1.01
CA VAL A 60 4.45 -12.59 -0.20
C VAL A 60 2.98 -12.99 -0.26
N SER A 61 2.48 -13.23 -1.47
CA SER A 61 1.20 -13.88 -1.69
C SER A 61 1.40 -15.38 -1.89
N ILE A 62 0.55 -16.19 -1.28
CA ILE A 62 0.61 -17.65 -1.37
C ILE A 62 -0.68 -18.10 -2.05
N SER A 63 -0.56 -18.88 -3.12
CA SER A 63 -1.68 -19.59 -3.72
C SER A 63 -1.48 -21.09 -3.53
N VAL A 64 -2.49 -21.72 -2.95
CA VAL A 64 -2.53 -23.16 -2.73
C VAL A 64 -3.62 -23.73 -3.61
N LYS A 65 -3.31 -24.79 -4.34
CA LYS A 65 -4.30 -25.63 -4.98
C LYS A 65 -4.21 -27.02 -4.40
N GLY A 66 -5.36 -27.62 -4.21
CA GLY A 66 -5.44 -28.97 -3.70
C GLY A 66 -6.69 -29.66 -4.20
N LYS A 67 -6.81 -30.91 -3.80
CA LYS A 67 -7.97 -31.73 -4.08
C LYS A 67 -8.58 -32.20 -2.78
N MET A 68 -9.89 -32.11 -2.70
CA MET A 68 -10.65 -32.62 -1.57
C MET A 68 -11.61 -33.67 -2.11
N THR A 69 -11.61 -34.85 -1.51
CA THR A 69 -12.63 -35.85 -1.81
C THR A 69 -13.96 -35.34 -1.29
N GLY A 70 -14.83 -34.90 -2.18
CA GLY A 70 -16.18 -34.52 -1.81
C GLY A 70 -16.98 -35.76 -1.46
N SER A 71 -17.63 -35.77 -0.30
CA SER A 71 -18.73 -36.71 -0.06
C SER A 71 -19.80 -36.46 -1.13
N ALA A 72 -20.28 -37.54 -1.74
CA ALA A 72 -21.42 -37.48 -2.64
C ALA A 72 -22.56 -36.71 -1.96
N ASP A 73 -23.22 -35.82 -2.71
CA ASP A 73 -24.36 -35.04 -2.21
C ASP A 73 -25.34 -35.97 -1.48
N PRO A 74 -25.63 -35.75 -0.18
CA PRO A 74 -26.51 -36.61 0.60
C PRO A 74 -27.85 -36.88 -0.09
N LEU A 75 -28.38 -35.90 -0.84
CA LEU A 75 -29.64 -36.06 -1.59
C LEU A 75 -29.50 -37.03 -2.77
N LEU A 76 -28.33 -37.08 -3.39
CA LEU A 76 -28.01 -38.01 -4.48
C LEU A 76 -27.52 -39.35 -3.97
N SER A 77 -27.45 -39.57 -2.66
CA SER A 77 -27.05 -40.86 -2.05
C SER A 77 -28.24 -41.80 -1.78
N ASP A 78 -29.49 -41.29 -1.89
CA ASP A 78 -30.70 -42.08 -1.68
C ASP A 78 -30.94 -43.09 -2.84
N PRO A 79 -31.03 -44.41 -2.56
CA PRO A 79 -31.30 -45.44 -3.56
C PRO A 79 -32.61 -45.24 -4.35
N PHE A 80 -33.66 -44.71 -3.72
CA PHE A 80 -34.95 -44.45 -4.35
C PHE A 80 -34.85 -43.34 -5.39
N LEU A 81 -34.27 -42.20 -5.01
CA LEU A 81 -34.08 -41.05 -5.92
C LEU A 81 -33.14 -41.42 -7.08
N ARG A 82 -32.09 -42.21 -6.81
CA ARG A 82 -31.18 -42.71 -7.86
C ARG A 82 -31.91 -43.51 -8.93
N LYS A 83 -32.79 -44.43 -8.52
CA LYS A 83 -33.57 -45.25 -9.46
C LYS A 83 -34.63 -44.43 -10.20
N PHE A 84 -35.21 -43.42 -9.56
CA PHE A 84 -36.18 -42.51 -10.18
C PHE A 84 -35.55 -41.64 -11.28
N PHE A 85 -34.35 -41.10 -11.03
CA PHE A 85 -33.63 -40.23 -11.99
C PHE A 85 -32.64 -40.98 -12.91
N GLY A 86 -32.52 -42.31 -12.79
CA GLY A 86 -31.62 -43.12 -13.62
C GLY A 86 -30.13 -42.90 -13.35
N LEU A 87 -29.75 -42.55 -12.12
CA LEU A 87 -28.36 -42.31 -11.72
C LEU A 87 -27.60 -43.64 -11.48
N PRO A 88 -26.26 -43.66 -11.66
CA PRO A 88 -25.42 -44.83 -11.38
C PRO A 88 -25.58 -45.36 -9.94
N GLU A 89 -25.56 -46.70 -9.76
CA GLU A 89 -25.73 -47.33 -8.44
C GLU A 89 -24.66 -46.95 -7.42
N GLN A 90 -23.43 -46.70 -7.88
CA GLN A 90 -22.34 -46.25 -7.01
C GLN A 90 -22.26 -44.72 -6.96
N PRO A 91 -22.16 -44.10 -5.77
CA PRO A 91 -21.84 -42.67 -5.67
C PRO A 91 -20.47 -42.45 -6.30
N SER A 92 -20.39 -41.59 -7.32
CA SER A 92 -19.11 -41.08 -7.76
C SER A 92 -18.57 -40.21 -6.62
N LEU A 93 -17.50 -40.67 -5.97
CA LEU A 93 -16.67 -39.80 -5.16
C LEU A 93 -16.08 -38.77 -6.12
N SER A 94 -16.66 -37.58 -6.16
CA SER A 94 -16.15 -36.50 -7.00
C SER A 94 -14.97 -35.88 -6.28
N GLU A 95 -13.79 -36.01 -6.87
CA GLU A 95 -12.61 -35.28 -6.46
C GLU A 95 -12.83 -33.81 -6.84
N ARG A 96 -13.04 -32.95 -5.85
CA ARG A 96 -13.25 -31.52 -6.07
C ARG A 96 -11.92 -30.81 -5.88
N SER A 97 -11.44 -30.13 -6.91
CA SER A 97 -10.31 -29.22 -6.75
C SER A 97 -10.76 -27.97 -5.98
N PHE A 98 -9.86 -27.47 -5.14
CA PHE A 98 -10.02 -26.19 -4.46
C PHE A 98 -8.78 -25.33 -4.70
N GLN A 99 -8.97 -24.02 -4.57
CA GLN A 99 -7.88 -23.06 -4.62
C GLN A 99 -8.07 -22.06 -3.49
N VAL A 100 -7.00 -21.83 -2.72
CA VAL A 100 -6.95 -20.87 -1.62
C VAL A 100 -5.85 -19.86 -1.91
N ALA A 101 -6.07 -18.63 -1.45
CA ALA A 101 -5.06 -17.59 -1.47
C ALA A 101 -4.83 -17.09 -0.04
N GLY A 102 -3.58 -16.79 0.28
CA GLY A 102 -3.18 -16.21 1.56
C GLY A 102 -1.91 -15.39 1.42
N SER A 103 -1.31 -15.07 2.55
CA SER A 103 -0.10 -14.26 2.66
C SER A 103 0.94 -14.99 3.50
N GLY A 104 2.21 -14.72 3.22
CA GLY A 104 3.31 -15.15 4.08
C GLY A 104 4.35 -14.07 4.24
N VAL A 105 5.35 -14.35 5.09
CA VAL A 105 6.49 -13.46 5.34
C VAL A 105 7.79 -14.22 5.11
N ILE A 106 8.70 -13.62 4.36
CA ILE A 106 10.05 -14.13 4.17
C ILE A 106 10.84 -13.92 5.46
N VAL A 107 11.27 -15.00 6.08
CA VAL A 107 12.09 -14.97 7.31
C VAL A 107 13.57 -15.18 7.01
N ASP A 108 13.89 -15.87 5.92
CA ASP A 108 15.24 -16.01 5.40
C ASP A 108 15.23 -15.83 3.88
N GLY A 109 15.80 -14.72 3.41
CA GLY A 109 15.87 -14.40 1.98
C GLY A 109 16.97 -15.13 1.21
N GLN A 110 17.97 -15.71 1.90
CA GLN A 110 19.05 -16.46 1.26
C GLN A 110 18.61 -17.91 1.02
N GLU A 111 18.02 -18.52 2.05
CA GLU A 111 17.49 -19.90 1.99
C GLU A 111 16.06 -19.95 1.42
N GLY A 112 15.36 -18.82 1.34
CA GLY A 112 14.02 -18.71 0.78
C GLY A 112 12.91 -19.24 1.69
N TYR A 113 13.08 -19.14 3.01
CA TYR A 113 12.07 -19.57 3.97
C TYR A 113 10.96 -18.54 4.13
N VAL A 114 9.73 -19.04 4.01
CA VAL A 114 8.50 -18.27 4.13
C VAL A 114 7.65 -18.86 5.25
N LEU A 115 7.21 -18.00 6.14
CA LEU A 115 6.26 -18.34 7.21
C LEU A 115 4.84 -18.01 6.77
N THR A 116 3.90 -18.90 7.04
CA THR A 116 2.46 -18.73 6.78
C THR A 116 1.69 -19.50 7.84
N ASN A 117 0.36 -19.40 7.81
CA ASN A 117 -0.48 -20.25 8.63
C ASN A 117 -0.46 -21.70 8.13
N SER A 118 -0.42 -22.66 9.05
CA SER A 118 -0.42 -24.09 8.73
C SER A 118 -1.68 -24.52 7.98
N HIS A 119 -2.86 -24.04 8.43
CA HIS A 119 -4.15 -24.45 7.87
C HIS A 119 -4.32 -24.02 6.41
N LEU A 120 -3.57 -23.00 5.97
CA LEU A 120 -3.59 -22.57 4.58
C LEU A 120 -3.06 -23.66 3.65
N LEU A 121 -2.18 -24.51 4.16
CA LEU A 121 -1.47 -25.56 3.43
C LEU A 121 -2.15 -26.93 3.54
N ASP A 122 -3.31 -27.02 4.20
CA ASP A 122 -4.05 -28.27 4.35
C ASP A 122 -4.49 -28.84 2.99
N ASN A 123 -4.22 -30.12 2.75
CA ASN A 123 -4.51 -30.81 1.48
C ASN A 123 -3.92 -30.10 0.24
N ALA A 124 -2.81 -29.36 0.41
CA ALA A 124 -2.11 -28.69 -0.68
C ALA A 124 -1.42 -29.70 -1.60
N ASP A 125 -1.75 -29.66 -2.89
CA ASP A 125 -1.04 -30.38 -3.95
C ASP A 125 0.00 -29.48 -4.64
N GLU A 126 -0.35 -28.21 -4.85
CA GLU A 126 0.50 -27.20 -5.49
C GLU A 126 0.52 -25.94 -4.64
N ILE A 127 1.72 -25.48 -4.28
CA ILE A 127 1.93 -24.22 -3.55
C ILE A 127 2.76 -23.30 -4.42
N THR A 128 2.22 -22.11 -4.70
CA THR A 128 2.90 -21.05 -5.44
C THR A 128 3.04 -19.82 -4.57
N VAL A 129 4.28 -19.35 -4.39
CA VAL A 129 4.59 -18.10 -3.69
C VAL A 129 4.86 -17.03 -4.73
N THR A 130 4.20 -15.88 -4.61
CA THR A 130 4.37 -14.71 -5.48
C THR A 130 4.91 -13.54 -4.67
N LEU A 131 6.07 -13.04 -5.08
CA LEU A 131 6.72 -11.87 -4.49
C LEU A 131 6.02 -10.58 -4.93
N LEU A 132 6.31 -9.48 -4.23
CA LEU A 132 5.78 -8.15 -4.56
C LEU A 132 6.14 -7.71 -5.99
N ASP A 133 7.31 -8.11 -6.50
CA ASP A 133 7.76 -7.82 -7.87
C ASP A 133 7.07 -8.68 -8.95
N ARG A 134 6.09 -9.50 -8.55
CA ARG A 134 5.29 -10.43 -9.37
C ARG A 134 6.05 -11.65 -9.88
N ARG A 135 7.26 -11.92 -9.38
CA ARG A 135 7.89 -13.22 -9.62
C ARG A 135 7.19 -14.29 -8.79
N SER A 136 6.95 -15.45 -9.40
CA SER A 136 6.30 -16.59 -8.76
C SER A 136 7.23 -17.79 -8.73
N PHE A 137 7.19 -18.52 -7.61
CA PHE A 137 8.05 -19.67 -7.36
C PHE A 137 7.21 -20.83 -6.80
N PRO A 138 7.43 -22.08 -7.25
CA PRO A 138 6.87 -23.23 -6.57
C PRO A 138 7.52 -23.36 -5.19
N ALA A 139 6.72 -23.72 -4.19
CA ALA A 139 7.18 -23.91 -2.82
C ALA A 139 6.87 -25.32 -2.33
N LYS A 140 7.61 -25.74 -1.30
CA LYS A 140 7.42 -27.00 -0.60
C LYS A 140 7.36 -26.75 0.89
N ILE A 141 6.60 -27.59 1.59
CA ILE A 141 6.50 -27.54 3.04
C ILE A 141 7.81 -28.06 3.64
N VAL A 142 8.43 -27.26 4.51
CA VAL A 142 9.67 -27.63 5.22
C VAL A 142 9.37 -28.15 6.63
N GLY A 143 8.33 -27.61 7.28
CA GLY A 143 7.81 -28.05 8.58
C GLY A 143 6.47 -27.37 8.87
N THR A 144 5.71 -27.92 9.82
CA THR A 144 4.43 -27.38 10.29
C THR A 144 4.25 -27.64 11.79
N ASP A 145 3.48 -26.78 12.45
CA ASP A 145 3.03 -26.87 13.84
C ASP A 145 1.52 -26.53 13.93
N PRO A 146 0.63 -27.50 13.66
CA PRO A 146 -0.82 -27.28 13.66
C PRO A 146 -1.41 -26.69 14.97
N PRO A 147 -0.92 -27.04 16.18
CA PRO A 147 -1.40 -26.43 17.43
C PRO A 147 -1.24 -24.90 17.50
N THR A 148 -0.19 -24.34 16.91
CA THR A 148 0.04 -22.88 16.85
C THR A 148 -0.38 -22.26 15.52
N ASP A 149 -0.83 -23.10 14.59
CA ASP A 149 -1.23 -22.74 13.24
C ASP A 149 -0.11 -22.12 12.38
N ILE A 150 1.07 -22.74 12.36
CA ILE A 150 2.26 -22.27 11.61
C ILE A 150 2.86 -23.35 10.70
#